data_AF-A0A965ER60-F1
#
_entry.id   AF-A0A965ER60-F1
#
_cell.length_a   1.000
_cell.length_b   1.000
_cell.length_c   1.000
_cell.angle_alpha   90.00
_cell.angle_beta   90.00
_cell.angle_gamma   90.00
#
_symmetry.space_group_name_H-M   'P 1'
#
loop_
_entity.id
_entity.type
_entity.pdbx_description
1 polymer ?
#
loop_
_entity_poly.entity_id
_entity_poly.type
_entity_poly.pdbx_seq_one_letter_code
_entity_poly.pdbx_strand_id
1 'polypeptide(L)'
;MFETRRAKSPSNAVITMGIVVFHSVVHRIRKSQRSPIMSILTSIMQSVTMVLAFIFMMDILGMRGAAVRGDFVLYVMSGIFLYLTHTQTVGAVSGAETSSSPMMQHAPMNTVVSILAAALSTLYLQLLSMLVILAGYYVMYNH
;
A
#
# COMPACT_ATOMS: atom_id res chain seq x y z
N MET A 1 -1.96 8.35 40.58
CA MET A 1 -2.01 9.70 39.97
C MET A 1 -3.21 9.70 39.03
N PHE A 2 -4.31 10.34 39.43
CA PHE A 2 -5.53 10.41 38.63
C PHE A 2 -5.37 11.54 37.61
N GLU A 3 -5.02 11.19 36.36
CA GLU A 3 -5.18 12.13 35.26
C GLU A 3 -6.68 12.31 35.00
N THR A 4 -7.17 13.52 35.21
CA THR A 4 -8.51 13.91 34.79
C THR A 4 -8.53 13.86 33.26
N ARG A 5 -9.38 13.00 32.68
CA ARG A 5 -9.63 13.02 31.23
C ARG A 5 -10.17 14.40 30.88
N ARG A 6 -9.31 15.31 30.42
CA ARG A 6 -9.74 16.59 29.86
C ARG A 6 -10.66 16.25 28.70
N ALA A 7 -11.95 16.59 28.83
CA ALA A 7 -12.93 16.37 27.78
C ALA A 7 -12.43 17.07 26.52
N LYS A 8 -11.87 16.29 25.58
CA LYS A 8 -11.45 16.82 24.29
C LYS A 8 -12.73 17.19 23.56
N SER A 9 -12.81 18.44 23.10
CA SER A 9 -13.80 18.81 22.09
C SER A 9 -13.78 17.77 20.96
N PRO A 10 -14.94 17.35 20.40
CA PRO A 10 -14.99 16.31 19.36
C PRO A 10 -14.08 16.64 18.17
N SER A 11 -13.93 17.93 17.82
CA SER A 11 -12.99 18.36 16.78
C SER A 11 -11.52 18.11 17.16
N ASN A 12 -11.17 18.36 18.42
CA ASN A 12 -9.81 18.17 18.94
C ASN A 12 -9.46 16.67 19.10
N ALA A 13 -10.46 15.82 19.34
CA ALA A 13 -10.29 14.37 19.39
C ALA A 13 -9.95 13.78 18.01
N VAL A 14 -10.65 14.21 16.95
CA VAL A 14 -10.38 13.78 15.57
C VAL A 14 -8.99 14.23 15.11
N ILE A 15 -8.61 15.48 15.38
CA ILE A 15 -7.28 16.01 15.03
C ILE A 15 -6.18 15.22 15.76
N THR A 16 -6.35 14.95 17.06
CA THR A 16 -5.35 14.15 17.80
C THR A 16 -5.23 12.75 17.21
N MET A 17 -6.34 12.11 16.88
CA MET A 17 -6.33 10.77 16.28
C MET A 17 -5.63 10.77 14.91
N GLY A 18 -5.89 11.77 14.07
CA GLY A 18 -5.22 11.93 12.78
C GLY A 18 -3.70 12.08 12.90
N ILE A 19 -3.22 12.84 13.88
CA ILE A 19 -1.78 13.01 14.14
C ILE A 19 -1.11 11.69 14.54
N VAL A 20 -1.80 10.89 15.37
CA VAL A 20 -1.29 9.57 15.79
C VAL A 20 -1.28 8.61 14.60
N VAL A 21 -2.32 8.61 13.74
CA VAL A 21 -2.34 7.83 12.49
C VAL A 21 -1.15 8.22 11.61
N PHE A 22 -0.91 9.52 11.40
CA PHE A 22 0.22 10.00 10.58
C PHE A 22 1.57 9.49 11.10
N HIS A 23 1.84 9.66 12.40
CA HIS A 23 3.07 9.16 13.01
C HIS A 23 3.19 7.63 12.90
N SER A 24 2.08 6.91 13.07
CA SER A 24 2.03 5.46 12.96
C SER A 24 2.30 4.98 11.52
N VAL A 25 1.79 5.69 10.51
CA VAL A 25 2.07 5.42 9.09
C VAL A 25 3.58 5.57 8.81
N VAL A 26 4.17 6.71 9.20
CA VAL A 26 5.60 6.96 8.98
C VAL A 26 6.45 5.91 9.70
N HIS A 27 6.11 5.58 10.95
CA HIS A 27 6.78 4.53 11.70
C HIS A 27 6.69 3.17 10.99
N ARG A 28 5.50 2.77 10.50
CA ARG A 28 5.33 1.49 9.78
C ARG A 28 6.16 1.42 8.50
N ILE A 29 6.18 2.49 7.71
CA ILE A 29 6.99 2.56 6.48
C ILE A 29 8.47 2.39 6.82
N ARG A 30 8.96 3.05 7.88
CA ARG A 30 10.36 2.95 8.33
C ARG A 30 10.69 1.62 9.01
N LYS A 31 9.74 0.98 9.69
CA LYS A 31 9.89 -0.35 10.31
C LYS A 31 10.01 -1.44 9.26
N SER A 32 9.32 -1.28 8.13
CA SER A 32 9.32 -2.28 7.05
C SER A 32 10.71 -2.45 6.42
N GLN A 33 11.43 -1.36 6.12
CA GLN A 33 12.76 -1.43 5.51
C GLN A 33 13.70 -0.32 5.97
N ARG A 34 14.99 -0.66 6.11
CA ARG A 34 16.07 0.27 6.50
C ARG A 34 16.27 1.39 5.47
N SER A 35 16.00 1.12 4.19
CA SER A 35 16.10 2.08 3.09
C SER A 35 14.75 2.24 2.39
N PRO A 36 14.21 3.46 2.22
CA PRO A 36 13.00 3.72 1.45
C PRO A 36 13.09 3.23 0.00
N ILE A 37 14.28 3.34 -0.60
CA ILE A 37 14.53 2.91 -1.99
C ILE A 37 14.29 1.42 -2.13
N MET A 38 14.73 0.64 -1.13
CA MET A 38 14.60 -0.82 -1.19
C MET A 38 13.13 -1.25 -1.09
N SER A 39 12.28 -0.51 -0.34
CA SER A 39 10.84 -0.82 -0.24
C SER A 39 10.12 -0.65 -1.58
N ILE A 40 10.47 0.41 -2.30
CA ILE A 40 9.93 0.70 -3.62
C ILE A 40 10.48 -0.33 -4.61
N LEU A 41 11.78 -0.62 -4.59
CA LEU A 41 12.41 -1.57 -5.50
C LEU A 41 11.78 -2.97 -5.38
N THR A 42 11.55 -3.47 -4.15
CA THR A 42 10.90 -4.77 -3.95
C THR A 42 9.47 -4.78 -4.47
N SER A 43 8.72 -3.69 -4.29
CA SER A 43 7.34 -3.57 -4.79
C SER A 43 7.29 -3.48 -6.32
N ILE A 44 8.26 -2.80 -6.93
CA ILE A 44 8.43 -2.76 -8.39
C ILE A 44 8.78 -4.14 -8.94
N MET A 45 9.77 -4.82 -8.37
CA MET A 45 10.17 -6.15 -8.82
C MET A 45 9.00 -7.13 -8.75
N GLN A 46 8.26 -7.14 -7.63
CA GLN A 46 7.07 -7.99 -7.49
C GLN A 46 6.00 -7.65 -8.54
N SER A 47 5.76 -6.36 -8.80
CA SER A 47 4.79 -5.90 -9.78
C SER A 47 5.18 -6.30 -11.21
N VAL A 48 6.45 -6.12 -11.59
CA VAL A 48 7.00 -6.52 -12.90
C VAL A 48 6.94 -8.03 -13.09
N THR A 49 7.32 -8.82 -12.08
CA THR A 49 7.22 -10.29 -12.16
C THR A 49 5.78 -10.74 -12.40
N MET A 50 4.80 -10.12 -11.73
CA MET A 50 3.39 -10.46 -11.95
C MET A 50 2.92 -10.08 -13.36
N VAL A 51 3.34 -8.92 -13.88
CA VAL A 51 3.05 -8.51 -15.26
C VAL A 51 3.62 -9.52 -16.26
N LEU A 52 4.88 -9.92 -16.10
CA LEU A 52 5.52 -10.91 -16.97
C LEU A 52 4.81 -12.26 -16.92
N ALA A 53 4.46 -12.75 -15.71
CA ALA A 53 3.74 -14.01 -15.55
C ALA A 53 2.36 -13.99 -16.24
N PHE A 54 1.62 -12.89 -16.12
CA PHE A 54 0.33 -12.73 -16.78
C PHE A 54 0.44 -12.60 -18.30
N ILE A 55 1.45 -11.90 -18.81
CA ILE A 55 1.72 -11.85 -20.26
C ILE A 55 2.00 -13.26 -20.78
N PHE A 56 2.83 -14.03 -20.08
CA PHE A 56 3.13 -15.42 -20.42
C PHE A 56 1.88 -16.32 -20.41
N MET A 57 1.04 -16.19 -19.37
CA MET A 57 -0.24 -16.90 -19.30
C MET A 57 -1.16 -16.55 -20.48
N MET A 58 -1.29 -15.27 -20.82
CA MET A 58 -2.14 -14.82 -21.93
C MET A 58 -1.64 -15.30 -23.29
N ASP A 59 -0.32 -15.51 -23.42
CA ASP A 59 0.31 -16.12 -24.59
C ASP A 59 -0.09 -17.59 -24.75
N ILE A 60 -0.02 -18.35 -23.66
CA ILE A 60 -0.42 -19.77 -23.65
C ILE A 60 -1.91 -19.93 -23.95
N LEU A 61 -2.76 -19.06 -23.39
CA LEU A 61 -4.21 -19.12 -23.57
C LEU A 61 -4.67 -18.56 -24.94
N GLY A 62 -3.76 -18.01 -25.76
CA GLY A 62 -4.10 -17.46 -27.08
C GLY A 62 -4.97 -16.19 -27.04
N MET A 63 -5.15 -15.58 -25.87
CA MET A 63 -6.04 -14.42 -25.67
C MET A 63 -5.40 -13.09 -26.09
N ARG A 64 -4.15 -13.10 -26.58
CA ARG A 64 -3.48 -11.92 -27.15
C ARG A 64 -4.18 -11.37 -28.40
N GLY A 65 -4.98 -12.20 -29.07
CA GLY A 65 -5.76 -11.83 -30.27
C GLY A 65 -7.14 -11.25 -29.98
N ALA A 66 -7.63 -11.27 -28.73
CA ALA A 66 -8.88 -10.59 -28.38
C ALA A 66 -8.60 -9.09 -28.47
N ALA A 67 -9.06 -8.48 -29.58
CA ALA A 67 -8.75 -7.12 -30.02
C ALA A 67 -9.02 -6.04 -28.96
N VAL A 68 -8.13 -5.89 -28.00
CA VAL A 68 -8.07 -4.70 -27.14
C VAL A 68 -7.56 -3.59 -28.05
N ARG A 69 -8.44 -2.62 -28.35
CA ARG A 69 -8.06 -1.39 -29.05
C ARG A 69 -7.19 -0.55 -28.10
N GLY A 70 -5.89 -0.82 -28.07
CA GLY A 70 -4.92 -0.18 -27.19
C GLY A 70 -3.66 -1.02 -26.99
N ASP A 71 -2.75 -0.51 -26.18
CA ASP A 71 -1.54 -1.22 -25.78
C ASP A 71 -1.86 -2.36 -24.80
N PHE A 72 -1.61 -3.60 -25.24
CA PHE A 72 -1.87 -4.81 -24.45
C PHE A 72 -1.13 -4.81 -23.11
N VAL A 73 0.07 -4.22 -23.06
CA VAL A 73 0.88 -4.17 -21.82
C VAL A 73 0.24 -3.21 -20.82
N LEU A 74 -0.25 -2.05 -21.26
CA LEU A 74 -1.01 -1.12 -20.41
C LEU A 74 -2.30 -1.76 -19.86
N TYR A 75 -3.01 -2.52 -20.69
CA TYR A 75 -4.21 -3.25 -20.28
C TYR A 75 -3.90 -4.24 -19.14
N VAL A 76 -2.90 -5.10 -19.33
CA VAL A 76 -2.48 -6.08 -18.32
C VAL A 76 -1.99 -5.39 -17.04
N MET A 77 -1.21 -4.32 -17.17
CA MET A 77 -0.72 -3.54 -16.04
C MET A 77 -1.86 -2.97 -15.19
N SER A 78 -2.91 -2.41 -15.81
CA SER A 78 -4.05 -1.85 -15.08
C SER A 78 -4.73 -2.87 -14.15
N GLY A 79 -4.92 -4.10 -14.62
CA GLY A 79 -5.54 -5.18 -13.83
C GLY A 79 -4.63 -5.67 -12.70
N ILE A 80 -3.35 -5.86 -12.99
CA ILE A 80 -2.39 -6.38 -12.01
C ILE A 80 -2.12 -5.38 -10.91
N PHE A 81 -2.06 -4.08 -11.21
CA PHE A 81 -1.93 -3.07 -10.17
C PHE A 81 -3.11 -3.07 -9.21
N LEU A 82 -4.35 -3.18 -9.71
CA LEU A 82 -5.53 -3.30 -8.86
C LEU A 82 -5.50 -4.59 -8.01
N TYR A 83 -5.14 -5.72 -8.63
CA TYR A 83 -5.01 -7.00 -7.94
C TYR A 83 -3.96 -6.95 -6.81
N LEU A 84 -2.77 -6.41 -7.09
CA LEU A 84 -1.70 -6.27 -6.12
C LEU A 84 -2.06 -5.29 -5.01
N THR A 85 -2.73 -4.18 -5.34
CA THR A 85 -3.21 -3.22 -4.33
C THR A 85 -4.20 -3.89 -3.39
N HIS A 86 -5.15 -4.65 -3.93
CA HIS A 86 -6.16 -5.34 -3.13
C HIS A 86 -5.52 -6.41 -2.23
N THR A 87 -4.78 -7.35 -2.82
CA THR A 87 -4.20 -8.49 -2.09
C THR A 87 -3.22 -8.05 -1.00
N GLN A 88 -2.33 -7.10 -1.30
CA GLN A 88 -1.37 -6.60 -0.31
C GLN A 88 -2.05 -5.79 0.78
N THR A 89 -3.05 -4.97 0.45
CA THR A 89 -3.79 -4.20 1.47
C THR A 89 -4.57 -5.12 2.39
N VAL A 90 -5.26 -6.13 1.85
CA VAL A 90 -5.96 -7.14 2.66
C VAL A 90 -4.99 -7.88 3.57
N GLY A 91 -3.82 -8.28 3.07
CA GLY A 91 -2.78 -8.93 3.88
C GLY A 91 -2.22 -8.03 4.99
N ALA A 92 -2.01 -6.74 4.71
CA ALA A 92 -1.49 -5.80 5.70
C ALA A 92 -2.52 -5.40 6.75
N VAL A 93 -3.81 -5.37 6.39
CA VAL A 93 -4.92 -5.09 7.30
C VAL A 93 -5.22 -6.29 8.18
N SER A 94 -5.21 -7.51 7.63
CA SER A 94 -5.42 -8.73 8.44
C SER A 94 -4.27 -8.99 9.42
N GLY A 95 -3.06 -8.57 9.08
CA GLY A 95 -1.88 -8.61 9.95
C GLY A 95 -1.69 -7.37 10.84
N ALA A 96 -2.66 -6.44 10.89
CA ALA A 96 -2.54 -5.25 11.71
C ALA A 96 -2.50 -5.59 13.21
N GLU A 97 -1.71 -4.83 13.96
CA GLU A 97 -1.52 -5.06 15.39
C GLU A 97 -2.88 -4.96 16.12
N THR A 98 -3.25 -6.03 16.82
CA THR A 98 -4.47 -6.15 17.63
C THR A 98 -4.21 -5.72 19.08
N SER A 99 -5.26 -5.61 19.88
CA SER A 99 -5.27 -5.09 21.27
C SER A 99 -4.31 -5.77 22.26
N SER A 100 -3.65 -6.86 21.86
CA SER A 100 -2.65 -7.59 22.65
C SER A 100 -1.20 -7.15 22.38
N SER A 101 -0.95 -6.31 21.37
CA SER A 101 0.42 -5.91 21.02
C SER A 101 1.07 -5.01 22.09
N PRO A 102 2.37 -5.18 22.41
CA PRO A 102 3.08 -4.36 23.40
C PRO A 102 3.02 -2.85 23.11
N MET A 103 2.93 -2.48 21.82
CA MET A 103 2.84 -1.08 21.40
C MET A 103 1.44 -0.47 21.67
N MET A 104 0.38 -1.29 21.66
CA MET A 104 -0.97 -0.87 22.04
C MET A 104 -1.17 -0.74 23.57
N GLN A 105 -0.25 -1.27 24.37
CA GLN A 105 -0.28 -1.15 25.83
C GLN A 105 0.24 0.22 26.32
N HIS A 106 0.87 1.01 25.44
CA HIS A 106 1.20 2.41 25.69
C HIS A 106 0.07 3.33 25.19
N ALA A 107 -0.47 4.19 26.07
CA ALA A 107 -1.49 5.17 25.70
C ALA A 107 -0.93 6.19 24.67
N PRO A 108 -1.67 6.65 23.63
CA PRO A 108 -3.05 6.37 23.25
C PRO A 108 -3.13 5.66 21.88
N MET A 109 -2.80 4.36 21.81
CA MET A 109 -3.02 3.55 20.61
C MET A 109 -4.36 2.78 20.69
N ASN A 110 -5.07 2.71 19.55
CA ASN A 110 -6.29 1.92 19.40
C ASN A 110 -6.18 1.04 18.13
N THR A 111 -6.94 -0.07 18.06
CA THR A 111 -6.92 -1.01 16.92
C THR A 111 -7.28 -0.31 15.61
N VAL A 112 -8.23 0.62 15.65
CA VAL A 112 -8.64 1.43 14.50
C VAL A 112 -7.46 2.23 13.94
N VAL A 113 -6.62 2.80 14.80
CA VAL A 113 -5.42 3.57 14.38
C VAL A 113 -4.39 2.64 13.73
N SER A 114 -4.19 1.44 14.27
CA SER A 114 -3.29 0.41 13.71
C SER A 114 -3.74 -0.05 12.32
N ILE A 115 -5.04 -0.34 12.15
CA ILE A 115 -5.63 -0.74 10.86
C ILE A 115 -5.53 0.38 9.83
N LEU A 116 -5.90 1.62 10.21
CA LEU A 116 -5.80 2.78 9.32
C LEU A 116 -4.35 3.06 8.92
N ALA A 117 -3.42 3.01 9.88
CA ALA A 117 -2.01 3.16 9.58
C ALA A 117 -1.50 2.06 8.65
N ALA A 118 -2.01 0.83 8.81
CA ALA A 118 -1.70 -0.29 7.93
C ALA A 118 -2.15 -0.06 6.49
N ALA A 119 -3.44 0.19 6.30
CA ALA A 119 -4.04 0.42 5.00
C ALA A 119 -3.42 1.63 4.27
N LEU A 120 -3.21 2.75 4.97
CA LEU A 120 -2.64 3.96 4.38
C LEU A 120 -1.17 3.78 3.99
N SER A 121 -0.39 3.08 4.81
CA SER A 121 1.02 2.81 4.48
C SER A 121 1.18 1.90 3.26
N THR A 122 0.34 0.88 3.10
CA THR A 122 0.38 0.01 1.91
C THR A 122 -0.12 0.71 0.67
N LEU A 123 -1.20 1.48 0.80
CA LEU A 123 -1.72 2.29 -0.31
C LEU A 123 -0.65 3.27 -0.82
N TYR A 124 0.08 3.92 0.09
CA TYR A 124 1.18 4.83 -0.26
C TYR A 124 2.27 4.13 -1.08
N LEU A 125 2.79 3.00 -0.60
CA LEU A 125 3.85 2.26 -1.31
C LEU A 125 3.37 1.77 -2.67
N GLN A 126 2.13 1.28 -2.74
CA GLN A 126 1.57 0.73 -3.97
C GLN A 126 1.28 1.81 -5.02
N LEU A 127 0.69 2.95 -4.62
CA LEU A 127 0.47 4.09 -5.52
C LEU A 127 1.78 4.67 -6.03
N LEU A 128 2.78 4.83 -5.15
CA LEU A 128 4.09 5.34 -5.54
C LEU A 128 4.76 4.39 -6.53
N SER A 129 4.72 3.08 -6.27
CA SER A 129 5.31 2.08 -7.16
C SER A 129 4.60 2.03 -8.52
N MET A 130 3.27 2.11 -8.54
CA MET A 130 2.49 2.20 -9.77
C MET A 130 2.86 3.44 -10.59
N LEU A 131 2.98 4.61 -9.96
CA LEU A 131 3.38 5.85 -10.64
C LEU A 131 4.78 5.75 -11.24
N VAL A 132 5.74 5.18 -10.50
CA VAL A 132 7.11 4.98 -10.99
C VAL A 132 7.15 4.02 -12.18
N ILE A 133 6.41 2.90 -12.12
CA ILE A 133 6.36 1.95 -13.24
C ILE A 133 5.70 2.58 -14.46
N LEU A 134 4.58 3.29 -14.29
CA LEU A 134 3.88 3.93 -15.40
C LEU A 134 4.71 5.06 -16.02
N ALA A 135 5.42 5.85 -15.20
CA ALA A 135 6.36 6.85 -15.68
C ALA A 135 7.53 6.21 -16.45
N GLY A 136 8.10 5.11 -15.94
CA GLY A 136 9.13 4.35 -16.63
C GLY A 136 8.65 3.79 -17.96
N TYR A 137 7.43 3.25 -18.00
CA TYR A 137 6.79 2.77 -19.23
C TYR A 137 6.63 3.86 -20.27
N TYR A 138 6.12 5.03 -19.85
CA TYR A 138 5.95 6.19 -20.72
C TYR A 138 7.27 6.68 -21.30
N VAL A 139 8.34 6.76 -20.50
CA VAL A 139 9.66 7.18 -20.97
C VAL A 139 10.27 6.19 -21.96
N MET A 140 10.06 4.88 -21.78
CA MET A 140 10.58 3.86 -22.70
C MET A 140 9.80 3.78 -24.01
N TYR A 141 8.50 4.09 -24.01
CA TYR A 141 7.64 3.98 -25.19
C TYR A 141 7.54 5.29 -25.99
N ASN A 142 7.65 6.44 -25.34
CA ASN A 142 7.58 7.76 -26.00
C ASN A 142 8.95 8.29 -26.46
N HIS A 143 9.93 7.39 -26.66
CA HIS A 143 11.24 7.70 -27.23
C HIS A 143 11.57 6.77 -28.40
#